data_AF-A0A953UYF1-F1
#
_entry.id   AF-A0A953UYF1-F1
#
_cell.length_a   1.000
_cell.length_b   1.000
_cell.length_c   1.000
_cell.angle_alpha   90.00
_cell.angle_beta   90.00
_cell.angle_gamma   90.00
#
_symmetry.space_group_name_H-M   'P 1'
#
loop_
_entity.id
_entity.type
_entity.pdbx_description
1 polymer ?
#
loop_
_entity_poly.entity_id
_entity_poly.type
_entity_poly.pdbx_seq_one_letter_code
_entity_poly.pdbx_strand_id
1 'polypeptide(L)'
;MLIRIVEGEGAVYPIGSRATRGVTVQVTDETGKPVDNAAVVFRLPEDGPTGTFSSGMPTEVVPTGADGRANVWGMQWNRVTGPLEVRITAAKGQARAGTVCALYLSNALTNALSSSEPRPSKAGGWRGHKKIWIGVGIAAAAFVGVAAVSSRGTPSPAAAAGVNAPHIGTPSIIIGKP
;
A
#
# COMPACT_ATOMS: atom_id res chain seq x y z
N MET A 1 -1.53 -30.12 14.50
CA MET A 1 -2.08 -28.75 14.27
C MET A 1 -1.09 -27.90 13.50
N LEU A 2 -1.58 -27.14 12.53
CA LEU A 2 -0.81 -26.29 11.61
C LEU A 2 -1.42 -24.89 11.55
N ILE A 3 -0.58 -23.89 11.33
CA ILE A 3 -0.98 -22.49 11.16
C ILE A 3 -0.34 -21.92 9.90
N ARG A 4 -1.10 -21.16 9.11
CA ARG A 4 -0.61 -20.45 7.93
C ARG A 4 -1.18 -19.05 7.86
N ILE A 5 -0.40 -18.11 7.34
CA ILE A 5 -0.84 -16.73 7.10
C ILE A 5 -1.52 -16.69 5.74
N VAL A 6 -2.76 -16.20 5.70
CA VAL A 6 -3.56 -16.07 4.48
C VAL A 6 -3.50 -14.65 3.95
N GLU A 7 -3.49 -13.66 4.86
CA GLU A 7 -3.38 -12.26 4.52
C GLU A 7 -2.56 -11.50 5.56
N GLY A 8 -1.88 -10.45 5.13
CA GLY A 8 -1.17 -9.51 5.98
C GLY A 8 0.34 -9.59 5.83
N GLU A 9 0.88 -10.74 5.39
CA GLU A 9 2.32 -10.93 5.22
C GLU A 9 2.91 -9.89 4.25
N GLY A 10 3.99 -9.23 4.69
CA GLY A 10 4.69 -8.19 3.94
C GLY A 10 3.91 -6.88 3.78
N ALA A 11 2.80 -6.69 4.48
CA ALA A 11 2.03 -5.45 4.36
C ALA A 11 2.78 -4.25 4.94
N VAL A 12 2.64 -3.11 4.25
CA VAL A 12 3.27 -1.84 4.63
C VAL A 12 2.20 -0.88 5.12
N TYR A 13 2.38 -0.34 6.32
CA TYR A 13 1.49 0.66 6.90
C TYR A 13 2.18 2.00 7.11
N PRO A 14 1.44 3.12 6.98
CA PRO A 14 1.94 4.41 7.41
C PRO A 14 2.12 4.46 8.94
N ILE A 15 3.20 5.06 9.42
CA ILE A 15 3.39 5.34 10.85
C ILE A 15 2.27 6.23 11.40
N GLY A 16 1.83 5.98 12.63
CA GLY A 16 0.73 6.70 13.29
C GLY A 16 -0.65 6.47 12.68
N SER A 17 -0.77 5.62 11.67
CA SER A 17 -2.06 5.31 11.03
C SER A 17 -2.79 4.16 11.72
N ARG A 18 -4.07 4.01 11.37
CA ARG A 18 -4.86 2.83 11.70
C ARG A 18 -4.83 1.85 10.52
N ALA A 19 -4.57 0.58 10.80
CA ALA A 19 -4.56 -0.48 9.80
C ALA A 19 -5.94 -0.63 9.15
N THR A 20 -6.02 -0.39 7.84
CA THR A 20 -7.23 -0.60 7.03
C THR A 20 -7.35 -2.03 6.51
N ARG A 21 -6.26 -2.79 6.57
CA ARG A 21 -6.17 -4.21 6.24
C ARG A 21 -5.76 -4.98 7.49
N GLY A 22 -6.21 -6.22 7.57
CA GLY A 22 -5.95 -7.09 8.72
C GLY A 22 -4.83 -8.09 8.48
N VAL A 23 -4.53 -8.85 9.51
CA VAL A 23 -3.76 -10.10 9.41
C VAL A 23 -4.76 -11.24 9.59
N THR A 24 -4.87 -12.08 8.57
CA THR A 24 -5.71 -13.27 8.61
C THR A 24 -4.84 -14.50 8.62
N VAL A 25 -5.06 -15.38 9.59
CA VAL A 25 -4.44 -16.71 9.64
C VAL A 25 -5.49 -17.78 9.52
N GLN A 26 -5.05 -18.91 8.97
CA GLN A 26 -5.82 -20.13 8.90
C GLN A 26 -5.14 -21.17 9.79
N VAL A 27 -5.95 -21.77 10.65
CA VAL A 27 -5.58 -22.93 11.45
C VAL A 27 -6.20 -24.18 10.84
N THR A 28 -5.38 -25.20 10.67
CA THR A 28 -5.82 -26.52 10.23
C THR A 28 -5.23 -27.61 11.12
N ASP A 29 -5.83 -28.79 11.11
CA ASP A 29 -5.24 -29.97 11.70
C ASP A 29 -4.18 -30.58 10.75
N GLU A 30 -3.53 -31.65 11.19
CA GLU A 30 -2.51 -32.40 10.45
C GLU A 30 -3.08 -33.01 9.16
N THR A 31 -4.38 -33.34 9.15
CA THR A 31 -5.08 -33.82 7.96
C THR A 31 -5.56 -32.68 7.03
N GLY A 32 -5.19 -31.43 7.32
CA GLY A 32 -5.58 -30.25 6.55
C GLY A 32 -7.01 -29.74 6.77
N LYS A 33 -7.78 -30.34 7.69
CA LYS A 33 -9.14 -29.88 8.04
C LYS A 33 -9.08 -28.57 8.84
N PRO A 34 -9.97 -27.60 8.59
CA PRO A 34 -10.04 -26.38 9.39
C PRO A 34 -10.38 -26.70 10.84
N VAL A 35 -9.75 -26.00 11.78
CA VAL A 35 -10.02 -26.14 13.21
C VAL A 35 -10.81 -24.93 13.67
N ASP A 36 -12.05 -25.16 14.09
CA ASP A 36 -12.92 -24.16 14.69
C ASP A 36 -12.54 -23.88 16.16
N ASN A 37 -12.92 -22.71 16.69
CA ASN A 37 -12.79 -22.38 18.11
C ASN A 37 -11.37 -22.59 18.70
N ALA A 38 -10.32 -22.53 17.88
CA ALA A 38 -8.94 -22.48 18.35
C ALA A 38 -8.64 -21.05 18.77
N ALA A 39 -8.04 -20.86 19.94
CA ALA A 39 -7.65 -19.54 20.42
C ALA A 39 -6.37 -19.11 19.68
N VAL A 40 -6.46 -18.04 18.89
CA VAL A 40 -5.31 -17.44 18.20
C VAL A 40 -4.91 -16.16 18.90
N VAL A 41 -3.72 -16.14 19.46
CA VAL A 41 -3.11 -14.99 20.11
C VAL A 41 -2.23 -14.27 19.11
N PHE A 42 -2.52 -13.00 18.87
CA PHE A 42 -1.69 -12.08 18.12
C PHE A 42 -0.99 -11.15 19.10
N ARG A 43 0.34 -11.04 19.00
CA ARG A 43 1.15 -10.19 19.87
C ARG A 43 2.08 -9.32 19.04
N LEU A 44 2.00 -8.03 19.27
CA LEU A 44 2.93 -7.03 18.73
C LEU A 44 4.19 -6.96 19.60
N PRO A 45 5.32 -6.48 19.06
CA PRO A 45 6.53 -6.22 19.84
C PRO A 45 6.26 -5.18 20.95
N GLU A 46 7.01 -5.25 22.04
CA GLU A 46 6.86 -4.30 23.15
C GLU A 46 7.54 -2.95 22.87
N ASP A 47 8.60 -2.96 22.05
CA ASP A 47 9.42 -1.80 21.74
C ASP A 47 9.69 -1.68 20.23
N GLY A 48 10.15 -0.49 19.80
CA GLY A 48 10.50 -0.20 18.41
C GLY A 48 9.25 0.07 17.54
N PRO A 49 9.22 -0.39 16.28
CA PRO A 49 8.00 -0.41 15.48
C PRO A 49 6.96 -1.30 16.17
N THR A 50 5.84 -0.72 16.59
CA THR A 50 4.77 -1.44 17.28
C THR A 50 3.42 -0.73 17.10
N GLY A 51 2.38 -1.25 17.74
CA GLY A 51 1.05 -0.66 17.78
C GLY A 51 0.21 -1.26 18.90
N THR A 52 -1.08 -0.96 18.84
CA THR A 52 -2.09 -1.54 19.71
C THR A 52 -3.22 -2.09 18.86
N PHE A 53 -3.82 -3.19 19.29
CA PHE A 53 -5.00 -3.75 18.64
C PHE A 53 -6.24 -2.90 18.93
N SER A 54 -7.38 -3.29 18.37
CA SER A 54 -8.66 -2.61 18.59
C SER A 54 -9.04 -2.50 20.07
N SER A 55 -8.58 -3.47 20.87
CA SER A 55 -8.69 -3.52 22.33
C SER A 55 -7.84 -2.50 23.10
N GLY A 56 -6.92 -1.80 22.43
CA GLY A 56 -5.93 -0.92 23.04
C GLY A 56 -4.71 -1.65 23.64
N MET A 57 -4.68 -2.98 23.58
CA MET A 57 -3.58 -3.79 24.08
C MET A 57 -2.63 -4.19 22.94
N PRO A 58 -1.34 -4.47 23.21
CA PRO A 58 -0.41 -5.02 22.20
C PRO A 58 -0.64 -6.53 21.94
N THR A 59 -1.59 -7.14 22.65
CA THR A 59 -2.00 -8.54 22.48
C THR A 59 -3.51 -8.63 22.28
N GLU A 60 -3.94 -9.43 21.32
CA GLU A 60 -5.35 -9.71 21.05
C GLU A 60 -5.56 -11.22 20.85
N VAL A 61 -6.68 -11.74 21.36
CA VAL A 61 -7.03 -13.15 21.25
C VAL A 61 -8.30 -13.27 20.43
N VAL A 62 -8.21 -13.97 19.31
CA VAL A 62 -9.33 -14.18 18.38
C VAL A 62 -9.56 -15.68 18.22
N PRO A 63 -10.78 -16.19 18.51
CA PRO A 63 -11.11 -17.58 18.21
C PRO A 63 -11.24 -17.80 16.70
N THR A 64 -10.83 -18.96 16.20
CA THR A 64 -11.08 -19.31 14.80
C THR A 64 -12.56 -19.59 14.53
N GLY A 65 -13.04 -19.16 13.37
CA GLY A 65 -14.39 -19.48 12.87
C GLY A 65 -14.52 -20.93 12.38
N ALA A 66 -15.70 -21.29 11.88
CA ALA A 66 -15.98 -22.62 11.32
C ALA A 66 -15.11 -22.96 10.09
N ASP A 67 -14.67 -21.93 9.38
CA ASP A 67 -13.71 -22.03 8.28
C ASP A 67 -12.26 -22.18 8.75
N GLY A 68 -12.01 -22.17 10.07
CA GLY A 68 -10.70 -22.26 10.70
C GLY A 68 -9.88 -20.98 10.61
N ARG A 69 -10.49 -19.83 10.31
CA ARG A 69 -9.78 -18.55 10.17
C ARG A 69 -9.92 -17.66 11.40
N ALA A 70 -8.86 -16.93 11.70
CA ALA A 70 -8.86 -15.84 12.67
C ALA A 70 -8.30 -14.59 11.99
N ASN A 71 -8.97 -13.45 12.15
CA ASN A 71 -8.61 -12.18 11.53
C ASN A 71 -8.56 -11.08 12.60
N VAL A 72 -7.49 -10.29 12.57
CA VAL A 72 -7.32 -9.07 13.38
C VAL A 72 -7.14 -7.87 12.45
N TRP A 73 -7.77 -6.76 12.76
CA TRP A 73 -7.72 -5.54 11.95
C TRP A 73 -7.90 -4.29 12.81
N GLY A 74 -7.68 -3.11 12.22
CA GLY A 74 -7.87 -1.84 12.93
C GLY A 74 -6.80 -1.53 13.96
N MET A 75 -5.63 -2.17 13.88
CA MET A 75 -4.48 -1.88 14.73
C MET A 75 -4.05 -0.42 14.59
N GLN A 76 -3.79 0.24 15.70
CA GLN A 76 -3.26 1.59 15.76
C GLN A 76 -1.73 1.53 15.86
N TRP A 77 -1.03 1.97 14.82
CA TRP A 77 0.42 1.94 14.78
C TRP A 77 1.04 3.15 15.50
N ASN A 78 2.23 2.94 16.05
CA ASN A 78 3.03 4.02 16.63
C ASN A 78 3.76 4.83 15.54
N ARG A 79 4.56 5.82 15.96
CA ARG A 79 5.30 6.71 15.05
C ARG A 79 6.74 6.25 14.79
N VAL A 80 7.02 4.95 14.87
CA VAL A 80 8.37 4.40 14.66
C VAL A 80 8.40 3.61 13.35
N THR A 81 9.33 3.98 12.46
CA THR A 81 9.55 3.31 11.17
C THR A 81 10.39 2.06 11.36
N GLY A 82 10.10 1.01 10.58
CA GLY A 82 10.94 -0.20 10.51
C GLY A 82 10.14 -1.48 10.31
N PRO A 83 10.83 -2.63 10.27
CA PRO A 83 10.18 -3.93 10.24
C PRO A 83 9.45 -4.19 11.57
N LEU A 84 8.30 -4.84 11.47
CA LEU A 84 7.42 -5.19 12.57
C LEU A 84 7.07 -6.66 12.45
N GLU A 85 7.32 -7.45 13.50
CA GLU A 85 6.99 -8.87 13.51
C GLU A 85 5.81 -9.13 14.46
N VAL A 86 4.67 -9.55 13.90
CA VAL A 86 3.52 -9.97 14.70
C VAL A 86 3.69 -11.44 15.04
N ARG A 87 3.84 -11.76 16.32
CA ARG A 87 3.89 -13.14 16.80
C ARG A 87 2.48 -13.69 16.89
N ILE A 88 2.26 -14.84 16.26
CA ILE A 88 0.94 -15.48 16.19
C ILE A 88 1.05 -16.87 16.78
N THR A 89 0.25 -17.16 17.80
CA THR A 89 0.22 -18.48 18.44
C THR A 89 -1.21 -18.97 18.51
N ALA A 90 -1.48 -20.11 17.91
CA ALA A 90 -2.77 -20.77 17.96
C ALA A 90 -2.73 -21.96 18.93
N ALA A 91 -3.81 -22.16 19.69
CA ALA A 91 -3.95 -23.26 20.63
C ALA A 91 -5.39 -23.79 20.71
N LYS A 92 -5.54 -25.12 20.81
CA LYS A 92 -6.82 -25.78 21.13
C LYS A 92 -6.53 -27.04 21.97
N GLY A 93 -6.95 -27.04 23.24
CA GLY A 93 -6.57 -28.10 24.18
C GLY A 93 -5.05 -28.19 24.34
N GLN A 94 -4.47 -29.36 24.03
CA GLN A 94 -3.01 -29.58 24.07
C GLN A 94 -2.30 -29.23 22.75
N ALA A 95 -3.05 -29.06 21.66
CA ALA A 95 -2.47 -28.73 20.36
C ALA A 95 -2.07 -27.24 20.33
N ARG A 96 -0.86 -26.95 19.86
CA ARG A 96 -0.32 -25.59 19.71
C ARG A 96 0.46 -25.47 18.40
N ALA A 97 0.39 -24.30 17.78
CA ALA A 97 1.20 -23.94 16.62
C ALA A 97 1.53 -22.44 16.66
N GLY A 98 2.70 -22.06 16.14
CA GLY A 98 3.15 -20.68 16.13
C GLY A 98 3.70 -20.27 14.77
N THR A 99 3.54 -19.00 14.43
CA THR A 99 4.15 -18.37 13.25
C THR A 99 4.40 -16.88 13.52
N VAL A 100 5.11 -16.23 12.61
CA VAL A 100 5.42 -14.80 12.67
C VAL A 100 4.97 -14.18 11.36
N CYS A 101 4.21 -13.09 11.44
CA CYS A 101 3.82 -12.30 10.29
C CYS A 101 4.70 -11.06 10.21
N ALA A 102 5.46 -10.93 9.12
CA ALA A 102 6.32 -9.76 8.91
C ALA A 102 5.54 -8.62 8.27
N LEU A 103 5.67 -7.43 8.84
CA LEU A 103 5.06 -6.18 8.41
C LEU A 103 6.12 -5.07 8.35
N TYR A 104 5.78 -3.94 7.75
CA TYR A 104 6.67 -2.78 7.72
C TYR A 104 5.93 -1.49 8.00
N LEU A 105 6.45 -0.67 8.91
CA LEU A 105 5.94 0.68 9.18
C LEU A 105 6.81 1.71 8.47
N SER A 106 6.21 2.61 7.69
CA SER A 106 6.92 3.65 6.92
C SER A 106 6.23 5.01 6.96
N ASN A 107 6.96 6.08 6.66
CA ASN A 107 6.42 7.44 6.53
C ASN A 107 6.06 7.83 5.09
N ALA A 108 6.36 6.97 4.10
CA ALA A 108 6.23 7.29 2.68
C ALA A 108 4.77 7.52 2.23
N LEU A 109 3.80 6.83 2.84
CA LEU A 109 2.38 7.02 2.55
C LEU A 109 1.81 8.33 3.13
N THR A 110 2.41 8.87 4.20
CA THR A 110 1.94 10.09 4.85
C THR A 110 2.21 11.32 3.97
N ASN A 111 3.27 11.30 3.16
CA ASN A 111 3.56 12.37 2.20
C ASN A 111 2.61 12.37 0.99
N ALA A 112 2.08 11.21 0.58
CA ALA A 112 1.13 11.13 -0.54
C ALA A 112 -0.30 11.59 -0.18
N LEU A 113 -0.67 11.53 1.11
CA LEU A 113 -1.94 12.07 1.62
C LEU A 113 -1.83 13.55 2.03
N SER A 114 -0.63 14.02 2.34
CA SER A 114 -0.37 15.42 2.72
C SER A 114 0.01 16.31 1.54
N SER A 115 0.29 15.73 0.37
CA SER A 115 0.49 16.46 -0.89
C SER A 115 -0.85 16.77 -1.60
N SER A 116 -1.82 17.33 -0.88
CA SER A 116 -2.76 18.26 -1.51
C SER A 116 -2.03 19.60 -1.67
N GLU A 117 -1.05 19.64 -2.56
CA GLU A 117 -0.48 20.89 -3.04
C GLU A 117 -1.61 21.69 -3.70
N PRO A 118 -1.76 22.99 -3.39
CA PRO A 118 -2.79 23.81 -4.00
C PRO A 118 -2.47 23.91 -5.50
N ARG A 119 -3.22 23.17 -6.33
CA ARG A 119 -3.19 23.39 -7.78
C ARG A 119 -3.46 24.87 -8.01
N PRO A 120 -2.62 25.62 -8.75
CA PRO A 120 -3.02 26.92 -9.24
C PRO A 120 -4.19 26.68 -10.21
N SER A 121 -5.41 26.86 -9.73
CA SER A 121 -6.61 26.83 -10.54
C SER A 121 -6.53 27.97 -11.55
N LYS A 122 -6.09 27.63 -12.78
CA LYS A 122 -6.54 28.34 -13.99
C LYS A 122 -8.04 28.08 -14.12
N ALA A 123 -8.85 28.87 -13.40
CA ALA A 123 -10.29 28.92 -13.57
C ALA A 123 -10.66 30.36 -13.91
N GLY A 124 -11.21 30.53 -15.12
CA GLY A 124 -11.58 31.81 -15.66
C GLY A 124 -12.73 32.49 -14.91
N GLY A 125 -12.67 33.82 -14.91
CA GLY A 125 -13.81 34.71 -15.05
C GLY A 125 -14.83 34.75 -13.92
N TRP A 126 -14.66 35.70 -12.99
CA TRP A 126 -15.82 36.39 -12.40
C TRP A 126 -15.61 37.90 -12.48
N ARG A 127 -16.67 38.57 -12.92
CA ARG A 127 -16.77 40.01 -13.22
C ARG A 127 -16.37 40.90 -12.05
N GLY A 128 -15.50 41.87 -12.33
CA GLY A 128 -15.16 42.99 -11.46
C GLY A 128 -14.73 44.18 -12.31
N HIS A 129 -15.70 45.03 -12.62
CA HIS A 129 -15.67 46.29 -13.35
C HIS A 129 -14.45 47.17 -13.03
N LYS A 130 -13.59 47.39 -14.03
CA LYS A 130 -12.68 48.54 -14.10
C LYS A 130 -12.27 48.78 -15.54
N LYS A 131 -12.52 50.03 -15.96
CA LYS A 131 -12.47 50.56 -17.32
C LYS A 131 -11.08 50.38 -17.94
N ILE A 132 -10.98 49.66 -19.06
CA ILE A 132 -9.78 49.66 -19.89
C ILE A 132 -10.20 50.13 -21.29
N TRP A 133 -9.61 51.24 -21.70
CA TRP A 133 -9.88 51.93 -22.95
C TRP A 133 -9.37 51.10 -24.14
N ILE A 134 -10.24 50.90 -25.12
CA ILE A 134 -9.90 50.26 -26.40
C ILE A 134 -9.35 51.35 -27.32
N GLY A 135 -8.02 51.34 -27.50
CA GLY A 135 -7.35 52.08 -28.55
C GLY A 135 -7.53 51.35 -29.87
N VAL A 136 -8.25 52.00 -30.79
CA VAL A 136 -8.41 51.59 -32.19
C VAL A 136 -7.09 51.79 -32.93
N GLY A 137 -6.63 50.74 -33.63
CA GLY A 137 -5.56 50.81 -34.62
C GLY A 137 -5.89 49.88 -35.78
N ILE A 138 -6.52 50.43 -36.82
CA ILE A 138 -6.88 49.78 -38.08
C ILE A 138 -5.71 49.93 -39.07
N ALA A 139 -5.44 48.86 -39.84
CA ALA A 139 -5.04 48.81 -41.26
C ALA A 139 -4.00 47.69 -41.48
N ALA A 140 -4.30 46.55 -42.11
CA ALA A 140 -4.71 46.26 -43.49
C ALA A 140 -3.53 45.89 -44.43
N ALA A 141 -3.68 44.72 -45.06
CA ALA A 141 -3.20 44.29 -46.39
C ALA A 141 -1.79 43.69 -46.60
N ALA A 142 -1.79 42.37 -46.89
CA ALA A 142 -1.18 41.62 -48.01
C ALA A 142 0.30 41.85 -48.44
N PHE A 143 1.11 40.78 -48.51
CA PHE A 143 1.65 40.14 -49.75
C PHE A 143 2.68 39.01 -49.45
N VAL A 144 2.45 37.84 -50.06
CA VAL A 144 3.37 36.88 -50.74
C VAL A 144 4.64 36.34 -50.04
N GLY A 145 4.58 35.04 -49.70
CA GLY A 145 5.45 33.97 -50.21
C GLY A 145 6.93 33.91 -49.80
N VAL A 146 7.33 32.85 -49.07
CA VAL A 146 8.40 31.90 -49.46
C VAL A 146 8.22 30.60 -48.65
N ALA A 147 8.28 29.50 -49.38
CA ALA A 147 8.19 28.13 -48.92
C ALA A 147 9.43 27.68 -48.12
N ALA A 148 9.22 26.85 -47.10
CA ALA A 148 10.18 25.83 -46.70
C ALA A 148 9.41 24.59 -46.22
N VAL A 149 9.32 23.63 -47.13
CA VAL A 149 8.78 22.30 -46.89
C VAL A 149 9.79 21.50 -46.06
N SER A 150 9.32 20.81 -45.03
CA SER A 150 9.92 19.53 -44.64
C SER A 150 8.84 18.65 -44.04
N SER A 151 8.37 17.78 -44.93
CA SER A 151 7.81 16.46 -44.71
C SER A 151 8.09 15.84 -43.34
N ARG A 152 7.06 15.25 -42.71
CA ARG A 152 6.81 13.79 -42.74
C ARG A 152 5.56 13.43 -41.92
N GLY A 153 4.60 12.84 -42.63
CA GLY A 153 3.66 11.78 -42.21
C GLY A 153 3.00 11.81 -40.83
N THR A 154 1.68 12.04 -40.82
CA THR A 154 0.70 11.33 -39.96
C THR A 154 0.46 9.90 -40.51
N PRO A 155 -0.16 8.90 -39.82
CA PRO A 155 -1.17 9.01 -38.75
C PRO A 155 -0.98 8.05 -37.53
N SER A 156 -1.86 8.22 -36.53
CA SER A 156 -2.06 7.34 -35.34
C SER A 156 -2.58 5.94 -35.75
N PRO A 157 -2.31 4.85 -35.00
CA PRO A 157 -3.27 4.43 -33.95
C PRO A 157 -2.69 3.68 -32.72
N ALA A 158 -3.43 3.79 -31.60
CA ALA A 158 -3.73 2.79 -30.56
C ALA A 158 -2.67 1.83 -29.95
N ALA A 159 -2.75 1.76 -28.61
CA ALA A 159 -2.75 0.56 -27.75
C ALA A 159 -1.53 0.26 -26.85
N ALA A 160 -1.92 -0.04 -25.60
CA ALA A 160 -1.34 -1.02 -24.67
C ALA A 160 -0.11 -0.63 -23.83
N ALA A 161 -0.41 -0.32 -22.57
CA ALA A 161 0.21 -0.87 -21.35
C ALA A 161 1.61 -1.50 -21.48
N GLY A 162 2.62 -0.79 -20.97
CA GLY A 162 3.90 -1.35 -20.57
C GLY A 162 4.04 -1.26 -19.05
N VAL A 163 3.66 -2.32 -18.35
CA VAL A 163 3.95 -2.52 -16.92
C VAL A 163 5.42 -2.91 -16.83
N ASN A 164 6.26 -2.07 -16.22
CA ASN A 164 7.62 -2.46 -15.89
C ASN A 164 7.55 -3.51 -14.76
N ALA A 165 7.75 -4.78 -15.11
CA ALA A 165 7.92 -5.86 -14.14
C ALA A 165 9.31 -5.74 -13.48
N PRO A 166 9.44 -5.99 -12.16
CA PRO A 166 10.75 -6.04 -11.51
C PRO A 166 11.48 -7.32 -11.93
N HIS A 167 12.69 -7.18 -12.48
CA HIS A 167 13.56 -8.29 -12.85
C HIS A 167 14.44 -8.68 -11.65
N ILE A 168 14.26 -9.90 -11.15
CA ILE A 168 15.10 -10.50 -10.12
C ILE A 168 16.33 -11.09 -10.81
N GLY A 169 17.52 -10.60 -10.44
CA GLY A 169 18.80 -11.10 -10.93
C GLY A 169 19.08 -12.53 -10.45
N THR A 170 19.88 -13.27 -11.21
CA THR A 170 20.27 -14.65 -10.91
C THR A 170 21.11 -14.72 -9.62
N PRO A 171 20.78 -15.59 -8.65
CA PRO A 171 21.63 -15.78 -7.48
C PRO A 171 22.91 -16.53 -7.87
N SER A 172 24.07 -15.98 -7.50
CA SER A 172 25.36 -16.66 -7.60
C SER A 172 25.70 -17.33 -6.26
N ILE A 173 25.95 -18.64 -6.30
CA ILE A 173 26.44 -19.43 -5.16
C ILE A 173 27.90 -19.76 -5.43
N ILE A 174 28.80 -19.28 -4.55
CA ILE A 174 30.22 -19.65 -4.54
C ILE A 174 30.39 -20.72 -3.46
N ILE A 175 30.76 -21.93 -3.86
CA ILE A 175 31.08 -23.03 -2.94
C ILE A 175 32.60 -23.03 -2.72
N GLY A 176 33.03 -22.75 -1.49
CA GLY A 176 34.41 -22.94 -1.06
C GLY A 176 34.79 -24.42 -1.04
N LYS A 177 36.00 -24.74 -1.49
CA LYS A 177 36.55 -26.11 -1.58
C LYS A 177 36.91 -26.63 -0.17
N PRO A 178 36.80 -27.95 0.11
CA PRO A 178 37.05 -28.56 1.43
C PRO A 178 38.45 -28.32 1.99
#